data_AF-A0A401RHF2-F1
#
_entry.id   AF-A0A401RHF2-F1
#
_cell.length_a   1.000
_cell.length_b   1.000
_cell.length_c   1.000
_cell.angle_alpha   90.00
_cell.angle_beta   90.00
_cell.angle_gamma   90.00
#
_symmetry.space_group_name_H-M   'P 1'
#
loop_
_entity.id
_entity.type
_entity.pdbx_description
1 polymer ?
#
loop_
_entity_poly.entity_id
_entity_poly.type
_entity_poly.pdbx_seq_one_letter_code
_entity_poly.pdbx_strand_id
1 'polypeptide(L)'
;MYGLLCESLHDFIKESYGDDVWKLVRERADVRLHSFVTHEVYSESVIPRIAMAASGITGTPYSDLMNSWGVYFLGFVGKYGYDRILKVGE
;
A
#
# COMPACT_ATOMS: atom_id res chain seq x y z
N MET A 1 7.32 -7.71 8.34
CA MET A 1 6.82 -6.40 8.83
C MET A 1 6.59 -5.39 7.69
N TYR A 2 7.42 -5.38 6.65
CA TYR A 2 7.21 -4.53 5.45
C TYR A 2 6.11 -5.01 4.52
N GLY A 3 5.75 -6.30 4.54
CA GLY A 3 4.62 -6.83 3.78
C GLY A 3 3.30 -6.11 4.08
N LEU A 4 2.99 -5.87 5.36
CA LEU A 4 1.76 -5.17 5.77
C LEU A 4 1.72 -3.72 5.26
N LEU A 5 2.87 -3.04 5.26
CA LEU A 5 2.98 -1.68 4.73
C LEU A 5 2.81 -1.65 3.22
N CYS A 6 3.40 -2.61 2.51
CA CYS A 6 3.27 -2.67 1.05
C CYS A 6 1.84 -3.08 0.64
N GLU A 7 1.22 -4.00 1.39
CA GLU A 7 -0.16 -4.43 1.17
C GLU A 7 -1.13 -3.27 1.42
N SER A 8 -0.97 -2.52 2.51
CA SER A 8 -1.82 -1.36 2.79
C SER A 8 -1.66 -0.24 1.75
N LEU A 9 -0.45 -0.04 1.22
CA LEU A 9 -0.20 0.95 0.17
C LEU A 9 -0.85 0.53 -1.16
N HIS A 10 -0.75 -0.74 -1.50
CA HIS A 10 -1.42 -1.31 -2.66
C HIS A 10 -2.94 -1.14 -2.56
N ASP A 11 -3.53 -1.52 -1.42
CA ASP A 11 -4.97 -1.40 -1.18
C ASP A 11 -5.43 0.05 -1.20
N PHE A 12 -4.69 0.95 -0.53
CA PHE A 12 -4.93 2.38 -0.55
C PHE A 12 -4.98 2.98 -1.96
N ILE A 13 -4.03 2.63 -2.83
CA ILE A 13 -3.99 3.14 -4.21
C ILE A 13 -5.18 2.61 -5.00
N LYS A 14 -5.53 1.34 -4.85
CA LYS A 14 -6.68 0.74 -5.51
C LYS A 14 -8.01 1.34 -5.04
N GLU A 15 -8.19 1.52 -3.73
CA GLU A 15 -9.42 2.13 -3.19
C GLU A 15 -9.53 3.62 -3.53
N SER A 16 -8.42 4.37 -3.51
CA SER A 16 -8.44 5.81 -3.76
C SER A 16 -8.48 6.18 -5.25
N TYR A 17 -7.79 5.41 -6.10
CA TYR A 17 -7.55 5.77 -7.50
C TYR A 17 -7.96 4.68 -8.52
N GLY A 18 -8.32 3.48 -8.05
CA GLY A 18 -8.73 2.36 -8.91
C GLY A 18 -7.57 1.47 -9.39
N ASP A 19 -7.94 0.31 -9.93
CA ASP A 19 -6.99 -0.68 -10.46
C ASP A 19 -6.18 -0.18 -11.67
N ASP A 20 -6.75 0.71 -12.49
CA ASP A 20 -6.05 1.29 -13.65
C ASP A 20 -4.85 2.14 -13.23
N VAL A 21 -5.01 2.97 -12.19
CA VAL A 21 -3.92 3.78 -11.65
C VAL A 21 -2.88 2.89 -11.00
N TRP A 22 -3.28 1.87 -10.25
CA TRP A 22 -2.34 0.89 -9.71
C TRP A 22 -1.49 0.22 -10.80
N LYS A 23 -2.10 -0.11 -11.95
CA LYS A 23 -1.41 -0.66 -13.12
C LYS A 23 -0.37 0.28 -13.72
N LEU A 24 -0.65 1.58 -13.75
CA LEU A 24 0.34 2.55 -14.21
C LEU A 24 1.46 2.74 -13.18
N VAL A 25 1.10 2.76 -11.89
CA VAL A 25 2.04 2.96 -10.78
C VAL A 25 3.04 1.81 -10.70
N ARG A 26 2.60 0.56 -10.80
CA ARG A 26 3.50 -0.62 -10.80
C ARG A 26 4.50 -0.56 -11.96
N GLU A 27 4.05 -0.17 -13.15
CA GLU A 27 4.90 -0.10 -14.35
C GLU A 27 5.93 1.01 -14.19
N ARG A 28 5.50 2.19 -13.73
CA ARG A 28 6.38 3.34 -13.50
C ARG A 28 7.33 3.14 -12.32
N ALA A 29 6.89 2.44 -11.28
CA ALA A 29 7.71 2.11 -10.13
C ALA A 29 8.64 0.93 -10.39
N ASP A 30 8.55 0.26 -11.55
CA ASP A 30 9.28 -0.98 -11.90
C ASP A 30 9.13 -2.04 -10.79
N VAL A 31 7.90 -2.22 -10.32
CA VAL A 31 7.52 -3.21 -9.32
C VAL A 31 6.91 -4.42 -10.04
N ARG A 32 7.65 -5.54 -10.06
CA ARG A 32 7.21 -6.79 -10.68
C ARG A 32 6.09 -7.51 -9.90
N LEU A 33 5.91 -7.17 -8.64
CA LEU A 33 4.96 -7.82 -7.73
C LEU A 33 3.52 -7.40 -8.05
N HIS A 34 2.63 -8.36 -8.29
CA HIS A 34 1.19 -8.09 -8.48
C HIS A 34 0.44 -7.82 -7.19
N SER A 35 0.89 -8.47 -6.11
CA SER A 35 0.38 -8.31 -4.75
C SER A 35 1.55 -8.44 -3.78
N PHE A 36 1.39 -7.88 -2.59
CA PHE A 36 2.37 -8.02 -1.50
C PHE A 36 1.88 -9.05 -0.50
N VAL A 37 2.80 -9.79 0.10
CA VAL A 37 2.52 -10.77 1.15
C VAL A 37 2.91 -10.16 2.50
N THR A 38 1.97 -10.11 3.44
CA THR A 38 2.15 -9.51 4.77
C THR A 38 3.38 -9.98 5.56
N HIS A 39 3.74 -11.26 5.43
CA HIS A 39 4.84 -11.90 6.15
C HIS A 39 6.18 -11.85 5.42
N GLU A 40 6.21 -11.32 4.19
CA GLU A 40 7.42 -11.20 3.41
C GLU A 40 8.17 -9.89 3.72
N VAL A 41 9.49 -9.93 3.53
CA VAL A 41 10.36 -8.77 3.70
C VAL A 41 10.61 -8.17 2.31
N TYR A 42 10.07 -6.98 2.10
CA TYR A 42 10.33 -6.18 0.92
C TYR A 42 11.38 -5.10 1.23
N SER A 43 12.08 -4.65 0.19
CA SER A 43 13.04 -3.57 0.32
C SER A 43 12.34 -2.27 0.71
N GLU A 44 12.95 -1.50 1.61
CA GLU A 44 12.41 -0.23 2.11
C GLU A 44 12.23 0.82 1.00
N SER A 45 12.93 0.64 -0.11
CA SER A 45 12.80 1.50 -1.30
C SER A 45 11.48 1.29 -2.06
N VAL A 46 10.71 0.23 -1.79
CA VAL A 46 9.46 -0.08 -2.52
C VAL A 46 8.38 0.96 -2.24
N ILE A 47 8.12 1.29 -0.96
CA ILE A 47 7.13 2.29 -0.55
C ILE A 47 7.37 3.65 -1.23
N PRO A 48 8.57 4.29 -1.09
CA PRO A 48 8.80 5.59 -1.70
C PRO A 48 8.80 5.53 -3.23
N ARG A 49 9.22 4.42 -3.86
CA ARG A 49 9.11 4.26 -5.32
C ARG A 49 7.67 4.27 -5.79
N ILE A 50 6.80 3.51 -5.13
CA ILE A 50 5.37 3.45 -5.45
C ILE A 50 4.73 4.81 -5.21
N ALA A 51 4.99 5.45 -4.07
CA ALA A 51 4.43 6.75 -3.74
C ALA A 51 4.91 7.86 -4.71
N MET A 52 6.18 7.85 -5.14
CA MET A 52 6.67 8.77 -6.18
C MET A 52 6.02 8.50 -7.55
N ALA A 53 5.86 7.23 -7.92
CA ALA A 53 5.18 6.85 -9.16
C ALA A 53 3.71 7.28 -9.14
N ALA A 54 3.00 7.03 -8.04
CA ALA A 54 1.64 7.47 -7.80
C ALA A 54 1.53 8.99 -7.88
N SER A 55 2.44 9.71 -7.23
CA SER A 55 2.49 11.17 -7.29
C SER A 55 2.61 11.70 -8.72
N GLY A 56 3.46 11.08 -9.54
CA GLY A 56 3.60 11.43 -10.96
C GLY A 56 2.39 11.09 -11.84
N ILE A 57 1.55 10.13 -11.45
CA ILE A 57 0.39 9.68 -12.24
C ILE A 57 -0.88 10.42 -11.81
N THR A 58 -1.10 10.58 -10.50
CA THR A 58 -2.29 11.21 -9.93
C THR A 58 -2.15 12.73 -9.85
N GLY A 59 -0.93 13.26 -10.01
CA GLY A 59 -0.64 14.69 -9.83
C GLY A 59 -0.68 15.14 -8.37
N THR A 60 -0.93 14.23 -7.43
CA THR A 60 -0.92 14.52 -5.99
C THR A 60 0.53 14.57 -5.50
N PRO A 61 0.94 15.57 -4.71
CA PRO A 61 2.31 15.61 -4.18
C PRO A 61 2.60 14.40 -3.28
N TYR A 62 3.84 13.92 -3.30
CA TYR A 62 4.30 12.77 -2.51
C TYR A 62 3.94 12.88 -1.02
N SER A 63 4.08 14.09 -0.44
CA SER A 63 3.83 14.30 0.98
C SER A 63 2.35 14.09 1.35
N ASP A 64 1.42 14.57 0.53
CA ASP A 64 -0.02 14.35 0.72
C ASP A 64 -0.39 12.88 0.53
N LEU A 65 0.19 12.22 -0.47
CA LEU A 65 0.01 10.78 -0.69
C LEU A 65 0.44 9.96 0.53
N MET A 66 1.63 10.24 1.08
CA MET A 66 2.14 9.56 2.27
C MET A 66 1.30 9.87 3.51
N ASN A 67 0.81 11.10 3.66
CA ASN A 67 -0.05 11.48 4.76
C ASN A 67 -1.41 10.77 4.70
N SER A 68 -2.06 10.78 3.54
CA SER A 68 -3.32 10.06 3.31
C SER A 68 -3.16 8.55 3.48
N TRP A 69 -2.07 7.98 2.96
CA TRP A 69 -1.74 6.58 3.17
C TRP A 69 -1.51 6.26 4.66
N GLY A 70 -0.87 7.15 5.43
CA GLY A 70 -0.67 6.98 6.86
C GLY A 70 -1.99 6.91 7.64
N VAL A 71 -2.96 7.79 7.30
CA VAL A 71 -4.30 7.75 7.88
C VAL A 71 -5.03 6.46 7.50
N TYR A 72 -4.95 6.08 6.23
CA TYR A 72 -5.53 4.82 5.74
C TYR A 72 -4.91 3.61 6.44
N PHE A 73 -3.60 3.59 6.61
CA PHE A 73 -2.84 2.52 7.25
C PHE A 73 -3.29 2.30 8.70
N LEU A 74 -3.57 3.36 9.46
CA LEU A 74 -4.10 3.21 10.82
C LEU A 74 -5.45 2.48 10.82
N GLY A 75 -6.34 2.78 9.88
CA GLY A 75 -7.60 2.05 9.70
C GLY A 75 -7.40 0.61 9.23
N PHE A 76 -6.47 0.40 8.31
CA PHE A 76 -6.10 -0.91 7.78
C PHE A 76 -5.55 -1.82 8.88
N VAL A 77 -4.58 -1.34 9.67
CA VAL A 77 -4.02 -2.07 10.82
C VAL A 77 -5.07 -2.32 11.89
N GLY A 78 -6.00 -1.38 12.11
CA GLY A 78 -7.17 -1.61 12.95
C GLY A 78 -7.90 -2.88 12.51
N LYS A 79 -8.38 -2.92 11.26
CA LYS A 79 -9.06 -4.10 10.69
C LYS A 79 -8.22 -5.37 10.75
N TYR A 80 -6.93 -5.30 10.38
CA TYR A 80 -6.02 -6.45 10.36
C TYR A 80 -5.65 -6.97 11.75
N GLY A 81 -5.62 -6.07 12.74
CA GLY A 81 -5.39 -6.39 14.15
C GLY A 81 -6.63 -7.03 14.78
N TYR A 82 -7.82 -6.51 14.49
CA TYR A 82 -9.08 -7.11 14.92
C TYR A 82 -9.32 -8.50 14.29
N ASP A 83 -9.00 -8.70 13.01
CA ASP A 83 -9.12 -10.02 12.34
C ASP A 83 -8.25 -11.10 13.00
N ARG A 84 -7.02 -10.74 13.42
CA ARG A 84 -6.13 -11.66 14.15
C ARG A 84 -6.60 -11.99 15.57
N ILE A 85 -7.31 -11.06 16.23
CA ILE A 85 -7.83 -11.29 17.59
C ILE A 85 -9.14 -12.10 17.55
N LEU A 86 -9.90 -12.04 16.45
CA LEU A 86 -11.14 -12.80 16.28
C LEU A 86 -10.95 -14.25 15.82
N LYS A 87 -9.72 -14.66 15.44
CA LYS A 87 -9.41 -16.03 14.96
C LYS A 87 -8.79 -16.95 16.02
N VAL A 88 -8.96 -16.64 17.31
CA VAL A 88 -8.68 -17.54 18.43
C VAL A 88 -10.01 -17.88 19.12
N GLY A 89 -10.82 -18.69 18.45
CA GLY A 89 -12.17 -18.98 18.93
C GLY A 89 -12.90 -20.05 18.13
N GLU A 90 -12.19 -21.10 17.69
CA GLU A 90 -12.75 -22.43 17.43
C GLU A 90 -11.77 -23.49 17.91
#